data_AF-A0AAD1ZWH8-F1
#
_entry.id   AF-A0AAD1ZWH8-F1
#
_cell.length_a   1.000
_cell.length_b   1.000
_cell.length_c   1.000
_cell.angle_alpha   90.00
_cell.angle_beta   90.00
_cell.angle_gamma   90.00
#
_symmetry.space_group_name_H-M   'P 1'
#
loop_
_entity.id
_entity.type
_entity.pdbx_description
1 polymer ?
#
loop_
_entity_poly.entity_id
_entity_poly.type
_entity_poly.pdbx_seq_one_letter_code
_entity_poly.pdbx_strand_id
1 'polypeptide(L)'
;MKGGKPTIVTNAEGQRTTPCVVAYTKSGDRLVGQIAKRQAVVNPENTFFSIKRFIGRKMSEVDEESKQVSYTVVRDENETLSLSALPLGNNLQLRKYLLRCICFKLQLASSIQL
;
A
#
# COMPACT_ATOMS: atom_id res chain seq x y z
N MET A 1 18.10 -13.93 -24.45
CA MET A 1 18.02 -14.23 -23.00
C MET A 1 19.30 -13.72 -22.31
N LYS A 2 19.24 -12.63 -21.54
CA LYS A 2 20.37 -12.21 -20.68
C LYS A 2 20.36 -13.07 -19.40
N GLY A 3 20.87 -14.29 -19.53
CA GLY A 3 21.10 -15.20 -18.40
C GLY A 3 22.41 -14.84 -17.70
N GLY A 4 22.35 -14.58 -16.40
CA GLY A 4 23.53 -14.64 -15.53
C GLY A 4 23.58 -13.62 -14.39
N LYS A 5 22.94 -12.44 -14.51
CA LYS A 5 22.98 -11.41 -13.45
C LYS A 5 21.59 -10.77 -13.24
N PRO A 6 21.05 -10.77 -12.01
CA PRO A 6 19.80 -10.08 -11.71
C PRO A 6 19.99 -8.59 -11.99
N THR A 7 19.21 -8.06 -12.92
CA THR A 7 19.23 -6.63 -13.24
C THR A 7 18.04 -5.97 -12.55
N ILE A 8 18.32 -4.99 -11.69
CA ILE A 8 17.27 -4.22 -11.02
C ILE A 8 16.70 -3.23 -12.04
N VAL A 9 15.42 -3.38 -12.35
CA VAL A 9 14.70 -2.46 -13.23
C VAL A 9 14.35 -1.20 -12.45
N THR A 10 14.68 -0.04 -13.01
CA THR A 10 14.26 1.25 -12.47
C THR A 10 12.78 1.49 -12.76
N ASN A 11 12.05 1.98 -11.78
CA ASN A 11 10.65 2.36 -11.97
C ASN A 11 10.54 3.62 -12.84
N ALA A 12 9.33 3.99 -13.24
CA ALA A 12 9.06 5.20 -14.03
C ALA A 12 9.51 6.51 -13.35
N GLU A 13 9.83 6.47 -12.05
CA GLU A 13 10.33 7.60 -11.26
C GLU A 13 11.87 7.58 -11.14
N GLY A 14 12.55 6.67 -11.87
CA GLY A 14 14.02 6.54 -11.88
C GLY A 14 14.62 5.85 -10.66
N GLN A 15 13.79 5.33 -9.75
CA GLN A 15 14.24 4.68 -8.51
C GLN A 15 14.26 3.16 -8.63
N ARG A 16 15.24 2.55 -7.96
CA ARG A 16 15.40 1.09 -7.86
C ARG A 16 14.48 0.46 -6.81
N THR A 17 13.90 1.27 -5.94
CA THR A 17 12.98 0.85 -4.89
C THR A 17 11.72 1.70 -4.96
N THR A 18 10.57 1.05 -4.80
CA THR A 18 9.29 1.75 -4.71
C THR A 18 8.80 1.63 -3.27
N PRO A 19 8.49 2.75 -2.59
CA PRO A 19 8.01 2.68 -1.22
C PRO A 19 6.63 2.00 -1.20
N CYS A 20 6.42 1.12 -0.22
CA CYS A 20 5.17 0.40 -0.02
C CYS A 20 4.14 1.29 0.68
N VAL A 21 3.79 2.41 0.04
CA VAL A 21 2.83 3.40 0.54
C VAL A 21 1.74 3.58 -0.51
N VAL A 22 0.50 3.62 -0.05
CA VAL A 22 -0.69 3.82 -0.88
C VAL A 22 -1.49 4.97 -0.30
N ALA A 23 -1.86 5.96 -1.12
CA ALA A 23 -2.67 7.09 -0.70
C ALA A 23 -3.91 7.18 -1.59
N TYR A 24 -5.01 7.64 -1.01
CA TYR A 24 -6.20 7.98 -1.78
C TYR A 24 -6.38 9.49 -1.86
N THR A 25 -6.72 9.97 -3.05
CA THR A 25 -7.17 11.34 -3.23
C THR A 25 -8.62 11.46 -2.78
N LYS A 26 -9.06 12.69 -2.48
CA LYS A 26 -10.47 13.01 -2.24
C LYS A 26 -11.36 12.67 -3.43
N SER A 27 -10.78 12.61 -4.63
CA SER A 27 -11.46 12.22 -5.88
C SER A 27 -11.62 10.70 -6.04
N GLY A 28 -11.03 9.90 -5.14
CA GLY A 28 -11.07 8.43 -5.21
C GLY A 28 -9.93 7.81 -6.02
N ASP A 29 -8.95 8.60 -6.48
CA ASP A 29 -7.79 8.09 -7.21
C ASP A 29 -6.83 7.39 -6.25
N ARG A 30 -6.34 6.22 -6.68
CA ARG A 30 -5.35 5.44 -5.95
C ARG A 30 -3.94 5.82 -6.38
N LEU A 31 -3.18 6.39 -5.45
CA LEU A 31 -1.77 6.74 -5.62
C LEU A 31 -0.90 5.69 -4.93
N VAL A 32 0.18 5.26 -5.59
CA VAL A 32 1.11 4.24 -5.06
C VAL A 32 2.55 4.69 -5.30
N GLY A 33 3.44 4.42 -4.35
CA GLY A 33 4.87 4.71 -4.49
C GLY A 33 5.25 6.10 -3.96
N GLN A 34 6.16 6.79 -4.64
CA GLN A 34 6.69 8.07 -4.13
C GLN A 34 5.61 9.17 -4.07
N ILE A 35 4.70 9.17 -5.05
CA ILE A 35 3.56 10.09 -5.06
C ILE A 35 2.70 9.92 -3.79
N ALA A 36 2.45 8.68 -3.37
CA ALA A 36 1.72 8.40 -2.13
C ALA A 36 2.50 8.85 -0.89
N LYS A 37 3.82 8.63 -0.86
CA LYS A 37 4.68 9.10 0.25
C LYS A 37 4.66 10.63 0.40
N ARG A 38 4.62 11.39 -0.70
CA ARG A 38 4.48 12.85 -0.66
C ARG A 38 3.13 13.28 -0.10
N GLN A 39 2.07 12.56 -0.44
CA GLN A 39 0.72 12.83 0.07
C GLN A 39 0.55 12.47 1.55
N ALA A 40 1.40 11.61 2.13
CA ALA A 40 1.34 11.27 3.54
C ALA A 40 1.39 12.48 4.48
N VAL A 41 2.07 13.56 4.07
CA VAL A 41 2.19 14.79 4.86
C VAL A 41 0.92 15.65 4.77
N VAL A 42 0.25 15.64 3.62
CA VAL A 42 -0.92 16.49 3.34
C VAL A 42 -2.23 15.79 3.71
N ASN A 43 -2.28 14.47 3.53
CA ASN A 43 -3.45 13.63 3.77
C ASN A 43 -3.05 12.36 4.53
N PRO A 44 -2.65 12.48 5.81
CA PRO A 44 -2.17 11.36 6.60
C PRO A 44 -3.27 10.31 6.86
N GLU A 45 -4.53 10.74 6.99
CA GLU A 45 -5.67 9.85 7.29
C GLU A 45 -5.98 8.87 6.16
N ASN A 46 -5.78 9.29 4.90
CA ASN A 46 -6.03 8.45 3.72
C ASN A 46 -4.73 7.94 3.08
N THR A 47 -3.62 7.99 3.82
CA THR A 47 -2.33 7.46 3.39
C THR A 47 -1.93 6.27 4.24
N PHE A 48 -1.90 5.10 3.61
CA PHE A 48 -1.60 3.84 4.24
C PHE A 48 -0.14 3.43 4.01
N PHE A 49 0.56 3.17 5.11
CA PHE A 49 1.93 2.69 5.15
C PHE A 49 2.04 1.57 6.17
N SER A 50 3.11 0.77 6.14
CA SER A 50 3.35 -0.31 7.13
C SER A 50 2.24 -1.38 7.25
N ILE A 51 1.32 -1.47 6.28
CA ILE A 51 0.23 -2.46 6.24
C ILE A 51 0.72 -3.89 6.47
N LYS A 52 1.93 -4.24 6.01
CA LYS A 52 2.52 -5.57 6.19
C LYS A 52 2.56 -6.03 7.66
N ARG A 53 2.62 -5.11 8.63
CA ARG A 53 2.60 -5.42 10.06
C ARG A 53 1.23 -5.89 10.57
N PHE A 54 0.17 -5.46 9.91
CA PHE A 54 -1.22 -5.76 10.24
C PHE A 54 -1.71 -7.04 9.53
N ILE A 55 -1.03 -7.47 8.46
CA ILE A 55 -1.42 -8.69 7.73
C ILE A 55 -1.18 -9.92 8.61
N GLY A 56 -2.26 -10.67 8.87
CA GLY A 56 -2.18 -11.95 9.57
C GLY A 56 -2.21 -11.87 11.09
N ARG A 57 -2.35 -10.67 11.66
CA ARG A 57 -2.56 -10.44 13.10
C ARG A 57 -4.02 -10.13 13.41
N LYS A 58 -4.44 -10.40 14.65
CA LYS A 58 -5.79 -10.05 15.14
C LYS A 58 -5.80 -8.63 15.70
N MET A 59 -6.95 -7.94 15.66
CA MET A 59 -7.07 -6.57 16.19
C MET A 59 -6.60 -6.43 17.64
N SER A 60 -6.79 -7.46 18.46
CA SER A 60 -6.34 -7.46 19.86
C SER A 60 -4.82 -7.39 20.03
N GLU A 61 -4.06 -7.81 19.02
CA GLU A 61 -2.58 -7.85 19.05
C GLU A 61 -1.95 -6.60 18.42
N VAL A 62 -2.76 -5.73 17.82
CA VAL A 62 -2.28 -4.61 17.00
C VAL A 62 -2.77 -3.27 17.56
N ASP A 63 -3.27 -3.27 18.80
CA ASP A 63 -3.76 -2.06 19.46
C ASP A 63 -2.65 -1.01 19.62
N GLU A 64 -1.42 -1.43 19.95
CA GLU A 64 -0.27 -0.52 20.06
C GLU A 64 0.15 0.05 18.71
N GLU A 65 0.28 -0.78 17.67
CA GLU A 65 0.66 -0.31 16.34
C GLU A 65 -0.45 0.52 15.68
N SER A 66 -1.73 0.27 16.02
CA SER A 66 -2.85 1.08 15.54
C SER A 66 -2.79 2.53 16.03
N LYS A 67 -2.24 2.76 17.23
CA LYS A 67 -2.04 4.12 17.80
C LYS A 67 -0.87 4.86 17.17
N GLN A 68 0.07 4.13 16.57
CA GLN A 68 1.24 4.71 15.91
C GLN A 68 0.94 5.19 14.48
N VAL A 69 -0.18 4.75 13.90
CA VAL A 69 -0.55 5.08 12.52
C VAL A 69 -1.65 6.13 12.49
N SER A 70 -1.63 6.98 11.46
CA SER A 70 -2.58 8.10 11.32
C SER A 70 -3.91 7.70 10.66
N TYR A 71 -4.05 6.45 10.23
CA TYR A 71 -5.24 5.95 9.53
C TYR A 71 -6.01 4.98 10.43
N THR A 72 -7.32 4.87 10.19
CA THR A 72 -8.19 4.01 10.99
C THR A 72 -8.12 2.55 10.52
N VAL A 73 -7.88 1.66 11.48
CA VAL A 73 -7.93 0.20 11.29
C VAL A 73 -9.23 -0.31 11.89
N VAL A 74 -10.05 -0.96 11.07
CA VAL A 74 -11.34 -1.53 11.46
C VAL A 74 -11.26 -3.05 11.44
N ARG A 75 -11.96 -3.69 12.39
CA ARG A 75 -12.12 -5.14 12.40
C ARG A 75 -13.29 -5.50 11.48
N ASP A 76 -13.05 -6.44 10.57
CA ASP A 76 -14.10 -7.03 9.73
C ASP A 76 -14.78 -8.21 10.41
N GLU A 77 -15.92 -8.64 9.88
CA GLU A 77 -16.69 -9.80 10.36
C GLU A 77 -15.89 -11.12 10.36
N ASN A 78 -14.87 -11.24 9.49
CA ASN A 78 -14.05 -12.45 9.35
C ASN A 78 -12.82 -12.49 10.30
N GLU A 79 -12.83 -11.75 11.42
CA GLU A 79 -11.68 -11.49 12.31
C GLU A 79 -10.44 -10.89 11.60
N THR A 80 -10.56 -10.57 10.32
CA THR A 80 -9.50 -9.94 9.55
C THR A 80 -9.49 -8.44 9.78
N LEU A 81 -8.30 -7.86 9.79
CA LEU A 81 -8.16 -6.42 9.76
C LEU A 81 -8.59 -5.90 8.38
N SER A 82 -9.32 -4.79 8.40
CA SER A 82 -9.73 -3.96 7.26
C SER A 82 -9.27 -2.53 7.50
N LEU A 83 -9.04 -1.78 6.42
CA LEU A 83 -8.74 -0.35 6.49
C LEU A 83 -9.95 0.42 6.01
N SER A 84 -10.30 1.48 6.73
CA SER A 84 -11.29 2.45 6.27
C SER A 84 -10.55 3.64 5.65
N ALA A 85 -10.78 3.89 4.37
CA ALA A 85 -10.28 5.06 3.66
C ALA A 85 -11.48 5.89 3.21
N LEU A 86 -11.54 7.18 3.56
CA LEU A 86 -12.48 8.07 2.88
C LEU A 86 -11.92 8.39 1.48
N PRO A 87 -12.74 8.42 0.40
CA PRO A 87 -14.20 8.43 0.35
C PRO A 87 -14.82 7.07 -0.07
N LEU A 88 -14.02 6.00 -0.14
CA LEU A 88 -14.50 4.68 -0.51
C LEU A 88 -15.30 4.13 0.68
N GLY A 89 -16.63 4.24 0.63
CA GLY A 89 -17.55 3.68 1.64
C GLY A 89 -17.52 2.16 1.80
N ASN A 90 -16.44 1.50 1.36
CA ASN A 90 -16.22 0.06 1.40
C ASN A 90 -14.97 -0.26 2.21
N ASN A 91 -15.08 -1.25 3.10
CA ASN A 91 -13.95 -1.79 3.87
C ASN A 91 -12.89 -2.38 2.93
N LEU A 92 -11.66 -1.86 3.02
CA LEU A 92 -10.54 -2.32 2.21
C LEU A 92 -9.80 -3.45 2.93
N GLN A 93 -9.99 -4.66 2.44
CA GLN A 93 -9.33 -5.88 2.94
C GLN A 93 -7.80 -5.81 2.73
N LEU A 94 -7.01 -5.76 3.83
CA LEU A 94 -5.55 -5.56 3.76
C LEU A 94 -4.83 -6.62 2.90
N ARG A 95 -5.28 -7.89 2.96
CA ARG A 95 -4.64 -9.03 2.26
C ARG A 95 -4.65 -8.89 0.74
N LYS A 96 -5.78 -8.47 0.16
CA LYS A 96 -5.93 -8.31 -1.31
C LYS A 96 -5.31 -7.01 -1.79
N TYR A 97 -5.29 -5.99 -0.94
CA TYR A 97 -4.99 -4.64 -1.34
C TYR A 97 -3.49 -4.37 -1.50
N LEU A 98 -2.68 -4.79 -0.53
CA LEU A 98 -1.23 -4.56 -0.57
C LEU A 98 -0.54 -5.38 -1.67
N LEU A 99 -0.90 -6.67 -1.79
CA LEU A 99 -0.32 -7.57 -2.78
C LEU A 99 -0.63 -7.07 -4.20
N ARG A 100 -1.86 -6.62 -4.45
CA ARG A 100 -2.26 -6.10 -5.75
C ARG A 100 -1.57 -4.76 -6.09
N CYS A 101 -1.42 -3.85 -5.13
CA CYS A 101 -0.79 -2.55 -5.41
C CYS A 101 0.72 -2.64 -5.63
N ILE A 102 1.43 -3.43 -4.82
CA ILE A 102 2.88 -3.60 -4.94
C ILE A 102 3.21 -4.44 -6.17
N CYS A 103 2.52 -5.56 -6.40
CA CYS A 103 2.74 -6.36 -7.60
C CYS A 103 2.40 -5.61 -8.87
N PHE A 104 1.35 -4.76 -8.90
CA PHE A 104 0.98 -4.03 -10.11
C PHE A 104 2.07 -3.03 -10.56
N LYS A 105 2.70 -2.31 -9.63
CA LYS A 105 3.82 -1.42 -9.97
C LYS A 105 5.10 -2.17 -10.36
N LEU A 106 5.37 -3.33 -9.74
CA LEU A 106 6.50 -4.19 -10.13
C LEU A 106 6.28 -4.83 -11.51
N GLN A 107 5.07 -5.30 -11.81
CA GLN A 107 4.73 -5.95 -13.08
C GLN A 107 4.77 -4.94 -14.25
N LEU A 108 4.26 -3.72 -14.04
CA LEU A 108 4.31 -2.66 -15.06
C LEU A 108 5.75 -2.23 -15.38
N ALA A 109 6.65 -2.25 -14.40
CA ALA A 109 8.07 -1.96 -14.64
C ALA A 109 8.71 -3.00 -15.56
N SER A 110 8.31 -4.28 -15.48
CA SER A 110 8.79 -5.33 -16.39
C SER A 110 8.15 -5.30 -17.78
N SER A 111 6.93 -4.78 -17.93
CA SER A 111 6.21 -4.79 -19.21
C SER A 111 6.58 -3.65 -20.17
N ILE A 112 7.26 -2.60 -19.70
CA ILE A 112 7.65 -1.43 -20.52
C ILE A 112 8.98 -1.66 -21.29
N GLN A 113 9.65 -2.81 -21.09
CA GLN A 113 10.89 -3.18 -21.79
C GLN A 113 10.72 -4.26 -22.87
N LEU A 114 9.48 -4.54 -23.30
CA LEU A 114 9.18 -5.36 -24.47
C LEU A 114 8.66 -4.50 -25.62
#